data_AF-A0A8H7MYT8-F1
#
_entry.id   AF-A0A8H7MYT8-F1
#
_cell.length_a   1.000
_cell.length_b   1.000
_cell.length_c   1.000
_cell.angle_alpha   90.00
_cell.angle_beta   90.00
_cell.angle_gamma   90.00
#
_symmetry.space_group_name_H-M   'P 1'
#
loop_
_entity.id
_entity.type
_entity.pdbx_description
1 polymer ?
#
loop_
_entity_poly.entity_id
_entity_poly.type
_entity_poly.pdbx_seq_one_letter_code
_entity_poly.pdbx_strand_id
1 'polypeptide(L)'
;MLLFQRCCFQRHFPRMMKRSIQTSGLKSSKQDAKKPRTTAPQQVPDYHLTTQTRDEKGQIIWPAPEDKMEAARSFIIECAFAAKPTLIVPDKDADGLASGAILQRTLKLIGLDESFISVHVLDKGCSVHDDTSRAAMASFEPAFIFVLDQGSRRSAPLIDQPHRGIIIDHHHAEEDDHPENSLLVTACHYPRRNNLAAHVPPLP
;
A
#
# COMPACT_ATOMS: atom_id res chain seq x y z
N MET A 1 23.67 12.42 50.48
CA MET A 1 24.36 11.18 50.88
C MET A 1 23.80 10.06 50.00
N LEU A 2 24.39 9.91 48.81
CA LEU A 2 24.03 8.92 47.79
C LEU A 2 25.29 8.10 47.56
N LEU A 3 25.29 6.84 47.97
CA LEU A 3 26.28 5.84 47.56
C LEU A 3 25.51 4.69 46.91
N PHE A 4 25.51 4.65 45.58
CA PHE A 4 25.38 3.40 44.85
C PHE A 4 26.57 3.28 43.91
N GLN A 5 27.40 2.32 44.27
CA GLN A 5 28.71 2.05 43.70
C GLN A 5 28.55 1.27 42.41
N ARG A 6 29.18 1.79 41.35
CA ARG A 6 29.45 1.09 40.10
C ARG A 6 30.27 -0.18 40.38
N CYS A 7 29.95 -1.27 39.70
CA CYS A 7 30.98 -2.21 39.26
C CYS A 7 30.67 -2.72 37.86
N CYS A 8 31.64 -2.50 36.97
CA CYS A 8 31.64 -2.80 35.55
C CYS A 8 31.78 -4.31 35.32
N PHE A 9 30.97 -4.87 34.42
CA PHE A 9 31.19 -6.21 33.89
C PHE A 9 32.25 -6.14 32.78
N GLN A 10 33.31 -6.93 32.95
CA GLN A 10 34.49 -6.96 32.09
C GLN A 10 34.20 -7.55 30.71
N ARG A 11 34.85 -6.95 29.71
CA ARG A 11 34.97 -7.45 28.34
C ARG A 11 35.73 -8.78 28.31
N HIS A 12 35.21 -9.76 27.59
CA HIS A 12 35.97 -10.92 27.11
C HIS A 12 35.67 -11.14 25.62
N PHE A 13 36.63 -10.76 24.78
CA PHE A 13 36.71 -11.16 23.37
C PHE A 13 37.62 -12.39 23.29
N PRO A 14 37.16 -13.57 22.84
CA PRO A 14 38.07 -14.65 22.54
C PRO A 14 38.72 -14.47 21.16
N ARG A 15 40.03 -14.71 21.21
CA ARG A 15 41.08 -14.67 20.18
C ARG A 15 40.77 -15.51 18.94
N MET A 16 41.14 -14.94 17.79
CA MET A 16 41.30 -15.53 16.48
C MET A 16 42.08 -16.87 16.51
N MET A 17 41.48 -17.94 15.98
CA MET A 17 42.18 -19.20 15.66
C MET A 17 42.29 -19.33 14.13
N LYS A 18 43.53 -19.26 13.63
CA LYS A 18 43.90 -19.68 12.28
C LYS A 18 44.04 -21.21 12.26
N ARG A 19 43.29 -21.89 11.40
CA ARG A 19 43.60 -23.26 10.96
C ARG A 19 43.73 -23.26 9.45
N SER A 20 44.95 -23.51 9.00
CA SER A 20 45.31 -23.99 7.67
C SER A 20 45.18 -25.51 7.68
N ILE A 21 44.68 -26.12 6.58
CA ILE A 21 45.16 -27.38 5.99
C ILE A 21 44.57 -27.50 4.57
N GLN A 22 45.38 -28.13 3.73
CA GLN A 22 45.39 -28.13 2.27
C GLN A 22 44.32 -28.99 1.59
N THR A 23 44.15 -28.61 0.33
CA THR A 23 43.52 -29.24 -0.84
C THR A 23 43.60 -30.77 -0.96
N SER A 24 42.46 -31.39 -1.25
CA SER A 24 42.37 -32.57 -2.11
C SER A 24 41.15 -32.39 -3.02
N GLY A 25 41.40 -32.24 -4.32
CA GLY A 25 40.35 -32.03 -5.30
C GLY A 25 39.51 -33.28 -5.56
N LEU A 26 38.25 -33.06 -5.96
CA LEU A 26 37.55 -33.87 -6.95
C LEU A 26 36.54 -32.95 -7.66
N LYS A 27 36.62 -32.96 -8.99
CA LYS A 27 35.77 -32.21 -9.92
C LYS A 27 34.36 -32.81 -9.96
N SER A 28 33.32 -31.97 -9.94
CA SER A 28 32.15 -32.07 -10.84
C SER A 28 31.15 -30.97 -10.48
N SER A 29 31.34 -29.78 -11.05
CA SER A 29 30.32 -28.72 -11.07
C SER A 29 29.21 -29.10 -12.05
N LYS A 30 28.05 -29.55 -11.55
CA LYS A 30 26.79 -29.44 -12.30
C LYS A 30 26.32 -27.99 -12.15
N GLN A 31 26.42 -27.25 -13.24
CA GLN A 31 25.81 -25.93 -13.36
C GLN A 31 24.30 -26.12 -13.46
N ASP A 32 23.57 -25.79 -12.40
CA ASP A 32 22.13 -25.60 -12.51
C ASP A 32 21.89 -24.38 -13.40
N ALA A 33 21.28 -24.63 -14.56
CA ALA A 33 20.92 -23.61 -15.53
C ALA A 33 19.90 -22.65 -14.89
N LYS A 34 20.32 -21.40 -14.66
CA LYS A 34 19.40 -20.30 -14.38
C LYS A 34 18.43 -20.19 -15.57
N LYS A 35 17.16 -20.48 -15.35
CA LYS A 35 16.09 -20.17 -16.31
C LYS A 35 16.15 -18.66 -16.62
N PRO A 36 16.16 -18.25 -17.90
CA PRO A 36 16.11 -16.84 -18.25
C PRO A 36 14.78 -16.28 -17.79
N ARG A 37 14.83 -15.18 -17.04
CA ARG A 37 13.66 -14.39 -16.65
C ARG A 37 13.15 -13.67 -17.90
N THR A 38 12.30 -14.33 -18.66
CA THR A 38 11.57 -13.75 -19.78
C THR A 38 10.39 -12.94 -19.26
N THR A 39 10.67 -11.74 -18.77
CA THR A 39 9.70 -10.64 -18.81
C THR A 39 10.45 -9.43 -19.30
N ALA A 40 10.30 -9.13 -20.60
CA ALA A 40 10.72 -7.84 -21.12
C ALA A 40 10.02 -6.76 -20.29
N PRO A 41 10.71 -5.68 -19.89
CA PRO A 41 10.06 -4.56 -19.21
C PRO A 41 8.91 -4.07 -20.09
N GLN A 42 7.69 -4.09 -19.56
CA GLN A 42 6.53 -3.55 -20.23
C GLN A 42 6.84 -2.07 -20.53
N GLN A 43 6.92 -1.71 -21.81
CA GLN A 43 7.20 -0.33 -22.23
C GLN A 43 5.96 0.51 -21.94
N VAL A 44 5.87 1.06 -20.73
CA VAL A 44 4.85 2.05 -20.37
C VAL A 44 5.24 3.35 -21.11
N PRO A 45 4.37 3.91 -21.96
CA PRO A 45 4.63 5.18 -22.62
C PRO A 45 4.96 6.28 -21.60
N ASP A 46 5.76 7.27 -22.01
CA ASP A 46 5.95 8.44 -21.17
C ASP A 46 4.59 9.05 -20.79
N TYR A 47 4.48 9.53 -19.55
CA TYR A 47 3.21 10.00 -18.99
C TYR A 47 2.49 11.05 -19.86
N HIS A 48 3.24 11.88 -20.59
CA HIS A 48 2.69 12.91 -21.48
C HIS A 48 2.14 12.37 -22.82
N LEU A 49 2.44 11.12 -23.16
CA LEU A 49 1.98 10.40 -24.36
C LEU A 49 0.90 9.38 -24.05
N THR A 50 0.56 9.19 -22.78
CA THR A 50 -0.39 8.15 -22.37
C THR A 50 -1.80 8.56 -22.80
N THR A 51 -2.43 7.71 -23.62
CA THR A 51 -3.80 7.93 -24.07
C THR A 51 -4.76 7.70 -22.91
N GLN A 52 -5.69 8.63 -22.72
CA GLN A 52 -6.70 8.49 -21.67
C GLN A 52 -7.70 7.39 -22.02
N THR A 53 -7.98 6.55 -21.03
CA THR A 53 -9.07 5.57 -21.10
C THR A 53 -10.43 6.28 -21.21
N ARG A 54 -11.30 5.76 -22.06
CA ARG A 54 -12.66 6.29 -22.28
C ARG A 54 -13.70 5.19 -22.16
N ASP A 55 -14.89 5.57 -21.72
CA ASP A 55 -16.05 4.69 -21.68
C ASP A 55 -16.70 4.54 -23.07
N GLU A 56 -17.75 3.73 -23.15
CA GLU A 56 -18.54 3.49 -24.37
C GLU A 56 -19.17 4.77 -24.94
N LYS A 57 -19.36 5.81 -24.11
CA LYS A 57 -19.91 7.13 -24.49
C LYS A 57 -18.81 8.10 -24.90
N GLY A 58 -17.55 7.67 -24.89
CA GLY A 58 -16.38 8.50 -25.18
C GLY A 58 -16.00 9.46 -24.05
N GLN A 59 -16.58 9.34 -22.86
CA GLN A 59 -16.21 10.12 -21.68
C GLN A 59 -14.91 9.58 -21.08
N ILE A 60 -14.09 10.46 -20.51
CA ILE A 60 -12.82 10.09 -19.89
C ILE A 60 -13.10 9.34 -18.59
N ILE A 61 -12.50 8.17 -18.41
CA ILE A 61 -12.53 7.43 -17.16
C ILE A 61 -11.33 7.87 -16.32
N TRP A 62 -11.57 8.74 -15.34
CA TRP A 62 -10.58 9.24 -14.37
C TRP A 62 -11.32 9.80 -13.14
N PRO A 63 -10.96 9.46 -11.88
CA PRO A 63 -9.83 8.63 -11.49
C PRO A 63 -10.01 7.12 -11.56
N ALA A 64 -11.25 6.67 -11.56
CA ALA A 64 -11.63 5.28 -11.69
C ALA A 64 -12.98 5.21 -12.43
N PRO A 65 -13.49 4.02 -12.79
CA PRO A 65 -14.83 3.84 -13.32
C PRO A 65 -15.89 4.44 -12.40
N GLU A 66 -16.97 4.99 -12.96
CA GLU A 66 -17.99 5.70 -12.18
C GLU A 66 -18.65 4.80 -11.13
N ASP A 67 -18.84 3.51 -11.43
CA ASP A 67 -19.36 2.52 -10.48
C ASP A 67 -18.44 2.32 -9.28
N LYS A 68 -17.11 2.28 -9.48
CA LYS A 68 -16.12 2.21 -8.40
C LYS A 68 -16.10 3.50 -7.59
N MET A 69 -16.19 4.65 -8.26
CA MET A 69 -16.27 5.96 -7.60
C MET A 69 -17.52 6.07 -6.73
N GLU A 70 -18.67 5.64 -7.23
CA GLU A 70 -19.93 5.67 -6.49
C GLU A 70 -19.95 4.65 -5.35
N ALA A 71 -19.37 3.47 -5.54
CA ALA A 71 -19.18 2.48 -4.48
C ALA A 71 -18.30 3.06 -3.35
N ALA A 72 -17.23 3.78 -3.68
CA ALA A 72 -16.37 4.44 -2.70
C ALA A 72 -17.11 5.53 -1.91
N ARG A 73 -17.87 6.39 -2.59
CA ARG A 73 -18.71 7.42 -1.95
C ARG A 73 -19.73 6.79 -1.01
N SER A 74 -20.43 5.77 -1.48
CA SER A 74 -21.40 5.01 -0.70
C SER A 74 -20.76 4.37 0.53
N PHE A 75 -19.56 3.79 0.39
CA PHE A 75 -18.80 3.21 1.49
C PHE A 75 -18.44 4.25 2.56
N ILE A 76 -17.95 5.43 2.15
CA ILE A 76 -17.60 6.53 3.07
C ILE A 76 -18.83 7.03 3.82
N ILE A 77 -19.94 7.22 3.11
CA ILE A 77 -21.21 7.65 3.67
C ILE A 77 -21.73 6.62 4.68
N GLU A 78 -21.77 5.35 4.31
CA GLU A 78 -22.20 4.26 5.18
C GLU A 78 -21.33 4.16 6.43
N CYS A 79 -20.01 4.26 6.29
CA CYS A 79 -19.07 4.28 7.41
C CYS A 79 -19.40 5.40 8.42
N ALA A 80 -19.62 6.62 7.93
CA ALA A 80 -19.92 7.76 8.78
C ALA A 80 -21.26 7.58 9.52
N PHE A 81 -22.29 7.08 8.86
CA PHE A 81 -23.61 6.86 9.46
C PHE A 81 -23.68 5.62 10.36
N ALA A 82 -22.82 4.62 10.14
CA ALA A 82 -22.78 3.43 10.98
C ALA A 82 -22.30 3.75 12.41
N ALA A 83 -21.51 4.81 12.60
CA ALA A 83 -20.94 5.22 13.89
C ALA A 83 -20.23 4.07 14.63
N LYS A 84 -19.34 3.37 13.91
CA LYS A 84 -18.57 2.21 14.41
C LYS A 84 -17.06 2.46 14.33
N PRO A 85 -16.24 1.71 15.10
CA PRO A 85 -14.79 1.78 15.03
C PRO A 85 -14.28 1.70 13.58
N THR A 86 -13.52 2.71 13.19
CA THR A 86 -13.02 2.93 11.84
C THR A 86 -11.51 3.13 11.89
N LEU A 87 -10.79 2.34 11.12
CA LEU A 87 -9.33 2.40 11.03
C LEU A 87 -8.91 2.97 9.68
N ILE A 88 -8.06 4.00 9.70
CA ILE A 88 -7.42 4.58 8.52
C ILE A 88 -5.94 4.15 8.53
N VAL A 89 -5.49 3.50 7.46
CA VAL A 89 -4.14 2.95 7.30
C VAL A 89 -3.49 3.58 6.06
N PRO A 90 -2.94 4.80 6.19
CA PRO A 90 -2.24 5.45 5.09
C PRO A 90 -0.84 4.85 4.87
N ASP A 91 -0.30 4.96 3.66
CA ASP A 91 1.16 4.81 3.50
C ASP A 91 1.90 5.94 4.23
N LYS A 92 3.16 5.67 4.56
CA LYS A 92 4.06 6.50 5.37
C LYS A 92 4.64 7.71 4.63
N ASP A 93 4.43 7.81 3.32
CA ASP A 93 4.95 8.90 2.53
C ASP A 93 3.99 10.11 2.50
N ALA A 94 4.31 11.13 1.72
CA ALA A 94 3.52 12.35 1.69
C ALA A 94 2.12 12.14 1.08
N ASP A 95 1.96 11.25 0.11
CA ASP A 95 0.68 11.04 -0.58
C ASP A 95 -0.27 10.20 0.29
N GLY A 96 0.24 9.11 0.86
CA GLY A 96 -0.45 8.33 1.88
C GLY A 96 -0.88 9.16 3.10
N LEU A 97 0.03 9.92 3.71
CA LEU A 97 -0.32 10.73 4.89
C LEU A 97 -1.31 11.86 4.57
N ALA A 98 -1.17 12.50 3.40
CA ALA A 98 -2.11 13.53 2.97
C ALA A 98 -3.51 12.95 2.72
N SER A 99 -3.60 11.83 2.01
CA SER A 99 -4.88 11.15 1.77
C SER A 99 -5.53 10.68 3.07
N GLY A 100 -4.75 10.19 4.04
CA GLY A 100 -5.21 9.87 5.39
C GLY A 100 -5.82 11.06 6.13
N ALA A 101 -5.13 12.22 6.09
CA ALA A 101 -5.64 13.45 6.69
C ALA A 101 -6.91 13.96 6.01
N ILE A 102 -6.99 13.88 4.67
CA ILE A 102 -8.17 14.24 3.89
C ILE A 102 -9.36 13.36 4.29
N LEU A 103 -9.18 12.05 4.36
CA LEU A 103 -10.25 11.12 4.71
C LEU A 103 -10.70 11.31 6.15
N GLN A 104 -9.77 11.41 7.10
CA GLN A 104 -10.09 11.66 8.51
C GLN A 104 -10.93 12.93 8.65
N ARG A 105 -10.51 14.02 7.99
CA ARG A 105 -11.25 15.28 8.02
C ARG A 105 -12.63 15.14 7.39
N THR A 106 -12.71 14.42 6.28
CA THR A 106 -13.98 14.14 5.57
C THR A 106 -14.97 13.42 6.47
N LEU A 107 -14.56 12.32 7.12
CA LEU A 107 -15.42 11.56 8.02
C LEU A 107 -15.94 12.41 9.19
N LYS A 108 -15.07 13.23 9.79
CA LYS A 108 -15.46 14.19 10.84
C LYS A 108 -16.46 15.24 10.35
N LEU A 109 -16.30 15.72 9.11
CA LEU A 109 -17.20 16.72 8.51
C LEU A 109 -18.57 16.13 8.16
N ILE A 110 -18.63 14.85 7.78
CA ILE A 110 -19.90 14.15 7.50
C ILE A 110 -20.66 13.86 8.81
N GLY A 111 -19.93 13.70 9.93
CA GLY A 111 -20.52 13.58 11.27
C GLY A 111 -20.06 12.38 12.08
N LEU A 112 -19.04 11.63 11.62
CA LEU A 112 -18.45 10.56 12.43
C LEU A 112 -17.68 11.18 13.60
N ASP A 113 -18.02 10.74 14.82
CA ASP A 113 -17.33 11.19 16.03
C ASP A 113 -15.86 10.75 16.00
N GLU A 114 -14.96 11.64 16.44
CA GLU A 114 -13.52 11.40 16.43
C GLU A 114 -13.10 10.21 17.30
N SER A 115 -13.87 9.86 18.32
CA SER A 115 -13.64 8.67 19.17
C SER A 115 -13.77 7.34 18.41
N PHE A 116 -14.48 7.32 17.28
CA PHE A 116 -14.57 6.13 16.43
C PHE A 116 -13.45 6.04 15.39
N ILE A 117 -12.60 7.07 15.23
CA ILE A 117 -11.61 7.12 14.17
C ILE A 117 -10.22 6.87 14.76
N SER A 118 -9.60 5.77 14.35
CA SER A 118 -8.19 5.48 14.61
C SER A 118 -7.38 5.62 13.33
N VAL A 119 -6.19 6.20 13.43
CA VAL A 119 -5.22 6.26 12.32
C VAL A 119 -4.01 5.43 12.71
N HIS A 120 -3.62 4.48 11.87
CA HIS A 120 -2.50 3.59 12.11
C HIS A 120 -1.52 3.62 10.93
N VAL A 121 -0.36 4.23 11.15
CA VAL A 121 0.76 4.18 10.20
C VAL A 121 1.59 2.94 10.52
N LEU A 122 1.81 2.08 9.53
CA LEU A 122 2.55 0.84 9.71
C LEU A 122 4.04 1.09 9.98
N ASP A 123 4.66 0.13 10.64
CA ASP A 123 6.11 0.15 10.90
C ASP A 123 6.92 0.14 9.60
N LYS A 124 8.13 0.69 9.68
CA LYS A 124 9.02 0.78 8.52
C LYS A 124 9.35 -0.62 7.98
N GLY A 125 9.07 -0.82 6.70
CA GLY A 125 9.32 -2.09 6.01
C GLY A 125 8.20 -3.11 6.15
N CYS A 126 7.14 -2.77 6.88
CA CYS A 126 5.90 -3.52 6.93
C CYS A 126 4.89 -2.98 5.91
N SER A 127 3.93 -3.83 5.58
CA SER A 127 2.80 -3.60 4.69
C SER A 127 1.54 -4.20 5.30
N VAL A 128 0.38 -3.81 4.78
CA VAL A 128 -0.93 -4.35 5.21
C VAL A 128 -1.08 -5.86 4.99
N HIS A 129 -0.18 -6.48 4.23
CA HIS A 129 -0.19 -7.91 3.93
C HIS A 129 0.60 -8.75 4.94
N ASP A 130 1.41 -8.14 5.80
CA ASP A 130 2.25 -8.85 6.75
C ASP A 130 1.45 -9.25 8.01
N ASP A 131 1.67 -10.46 8.52
CA ASP A 131 0.95 -10.99 9.69
C ASP A 131 1.03 -10.08 10.92
N THR A 132 2.20 -9.46 11.15
CA THR A 132 2.39 -8.51 12.26
C THR A 132 1.52 -7.26 12.09
N SER A 133 1.46 -6.70 10.88
CA SER A 133 0.61 -5.54 10.58
C SER A 133 -0.87 -5.89 10.74
N ARG A 134 -1.28 -7.06 10.23
CA ARG A 134 -2.66 -7.55 10.35
C ARG A 134 -3.08 -7.71 11.82
N ALA A 135 -2.21 -8.29 12.64
CA ALA A 135 -2.45 -8.41 14.08
C ALA A 135 -2.54 -7.04 14.78
N ALA A 136 -1.67 -6.09 14.40
CA ALA A 136 -1.73 -4.73 14.92
C ALA A 136 -3.03 -4.02 14.52
N MET A 137 -3.43 -4.12 13.25
CA MET A 137 -4.70 -3.57 12.75
C MET A 137 -5.91 -4.21 13.45
N ALA A 138 -5.89 -5.52 13.68
CA ALA A 138 -6.94 -6.24 14.38
C ALA A 138 -7.14 -5.78 15.83
N SER A 139 -6.08 -5.32 16.49
CA SER A 139 -6.14 -4.85 17.88
C SER A 139 -7.00 -3.58 18.09
N PHE A 140 -7.32 -2.87 17.00
CA PHE A 140 -8.25 -1.74 17.02
C PHE A 140 -9.73 -2.16 16.93
N GLU A 141 -10.01 -3.45 16.73
CA GLU A 141 -11.35 -4.01 16.53
C GLU A 141 -12.21 -3.24 15.50
N PRO A 142 -11.67 -2.90 14.30
CA PRO A 142 -12.36 -2.03 13.37
C PRO A 142 -13.53 -2.74 12.67
N ALA A 143 -14.65 -2.04 12.56
CA ALA A 143 -15.74 -2.43 11.67
C ALA A 143 -15.49 -1.99 10.22
N PHE A 144 -14.77 -0.87 10.05
CA PHE A 144 -14.39 -0.30 8.75
C PHE A 144 -12.88 -0.08 8.69
N ILE A 145 -12.27 -0.44 7.57
CA ILE A 145 -10.84 -0.23 7.31
C ILE A 145 -10.67 0.47 5.97
N PHE A 146 -9.97 1.60 5.99
CA PHE A 146 -9.52 2.32 4.80
C PHE A 146 -8.01 2.16 4.67
N VAL A 147 -7.55 1.56 3.59
CA VAL A 147 -6.13 1.51 3.23
C VAL A 147 -5.89 2.51 2.10
N LEU A 148 -4.93 3.40 2.29
CA LEU A 148 -4.69 4.52 1.38
C LEU A 148 -3.26 4.51 0.88
N ASP A 149 -3.11 4.66 -0.44
CA ASP A 149 -1.82 4.74 -1.14
C ASP A 149 -0.94 3.47 -0.98
N GLN A 150 -1.58 2.35 -0.70
CA GLN A 150 -0.96 1.04 -0.63
C GLN A 150 -2.05 -0.04 -0.72
N GLY A 151 -1.62 -1.31 -0.73
CA GLY A 151 -2.52 -2.45 -0.61
C GLY A 151 -3.03 -3.00 -1.94
N SER A 152 -2.60 -2.44 -3.08
CA SER A 152 -2.81 -3.00 -4.43
C SER A 152 -1.99 -4.27 -4.68
N ARG A 153 -2.24 -5.30 -3.87
CA ARG A 153 -1.68 -6.63 -4.02
C ARG A 153 -2.66 -7.65 -3.48
N ARG A 154 -2.84 -8.74 -4.23
CA ARG A 154 -3.68 -9.85 -3.78
C ARG A 154 -3.17 -10.46 -2.47
N SER A 155 -4.07 -10.59 -1.50
CA SER A 155 -3.78 -11.24 -0.21
C SER A 155 -5.07 -11.73 0.47
N ALA A 156 -4.90 -12.41 1.61
CA ALA A 156 -5.99 -12.67 2.56
C ALA A 156 -6.70 -11.36 3.00
N PRO A 157 -7.92 -11.42 3.57
CA PRO A 157 -8.68 -10.24 4.04
C PRO A 157 -7.87 -9.41 5.03
N LEU A 158 -7.98 -8.07 5.09
CA LEU A 158 -7.07 -7.21 5.86
C LEU A 158 -6.83 -7.64 7.32
N ILE A 159 -7.87 -8.15 7.98
CA ILE A 159 -7.80 -8.81 9.29
C ILE A 159 -8.72 -10.03 9.31
N ASP A 160 -8.58 -10.89 10.32
CA ASP A 160 -9.36 -12.14 10.40
C ASP A 160 -10.77 -11.92 10.95
N GLN A 161 -10.97 -10.85 11.72
CA GLN A 161 -12.27 -10.46 12.27
C GLN A 161 -13.19 -9.89 11.16
N PRO A 162 -14.52 -10.01 11.30
CA PRO A 162 -15.46 -9.41 10.36
C PRO A 162 -15.27 -7.89 10.28
N HIS A 163 -15.01 -7.38 9.08
CA HIS A 163 -14.83 -5.97 8.80
C HIS A 163 -15.26 -5.67 7.36
N ARG A 164 -15.42 -4.39 7.05
CA ARG A 164 -15.52 -3.89 5.68
C ARG A 164 -14.23 -3.17 5.31
N GLY A 165 -13.61 -3.57 4.21
CA GLY A 165 -12.35 -3.01 3.72
C GLY A 165 -12.54 -2.22 2.43
N ILE A 166 -11.84 -1.10 2.29
CA ILE A 166 -11.65 -0.40 1.02
C ILE A 166 -10.17 -0.05 0.85
N ILE A 167 -9.66 -0.27 -0.35
CA ILE A 167 -8.31 0.07 -0.79
C ILE A 167 -8.45 1.20 -1.82
N ILE A 168 -7.82 2.34 -1.53
CA ILE A 168 -7.75 3.48 -2.45
C ILE A 168 -6.27 3.71 -2.75
N ASP A 169 -5.85 3.35 -3.95
CA ASP A 169 -4.43 3.27 -4.28
C ASP A 169 -4.20 3.64 -5.75
N HIS A 170 -2.96 3.91 -6.13
CA HIS A 170 -2.56 4.23 -7.49
C HIS A 170 -1.32 3.46 -7.95
N HIS A 171 -0.75 2.61 -7.09
CA HIS A 171 0.30 1.67 -7.46
C HIS A 171 -0.18 0.67 -8.53
N HIS A 172 0.78 0.07 -9.24
CA HIS A 172 0.48 -0.94 -10.25
C HIS A 172 -0.24 -2.13 -9.64
N ALA A 173 -1.45 -2.40 -10.12
CA ALA A 173 -2.31 -3.51 -9.71
C ALA A 173 -2.97 -4.09 -10.96
N GLU A 174 -3.29 -5.38 -10.95
CA GLU A 174 -4.37 -5.92 -11.77
C GLU A 174 -5.73 -5.77 -11.05
N GLU A 175 -6.83 -6.05 -11.74
CA GLU A 175 -8.20 -5.85 -11.19
C GLU A 175 -8.45 -6.60 -9.87
N ASP A 176 -7.86 -7.79 -9.71
CA ASP A 176 -7.97 -8.65 -8.53
C ASP A 176 -6.78 -8.52 -7.54
N ASP A 177 -5.88 -7.55 -7.76
CA ASP A 177 -4.71 -7.34 -6.90
C ASP A 177 -5.08 -6.50 -5.67
N HIS A 178 -5.91 -7.06 -4.80
CA HIS A 178 -6.24 -6.47 -3.51
C HIS A 178 -6.59 -7.54 -2.46
N PRO A 179 -6.60 -7.19 -1.16
CA PRO A 179 -7.08 -8.07 -0.11
C PRO A 179 -8.50 -8.58 -0.39
N GLU A 180 -8.74 -9.85 -0.13
CA GLU A 180 -10.07 -10.47 -0.24
C GLU A 180 -11.12 -9.69 0.56
N ASN A 181 -12.36 -9.71 0.08
CA ASN A 181 -13.52 -9.03 0.68
C ASN A 181 -13.37 -7.51 0.84
N SER A 182 -12.41 -6.89 0.14
CA SER A 182 -12.22 -5.44 0.12
C SER A 182 -12.65 -4.84 -1.23
N LEU A 183 -13.14 -3.60 -1.21
CA LEU A 183 -13.37 -2.82 -2.42
C LEU A 183 -12.05 -2.21 -2.88
N LEU A 184 -11.63 -2.42 -4.13
CA LEU A 184 -10.51 -1.71 -4.74
C LEU A 184 -11.01 -0.52 -5.58
N VAL A 185 -10.42 0.64 -5.32
CA VAL A 185 -10.52 1.85 -6.14
C VAL A 185 -9.11 2.23 -6.55
N THR A 186 -8.78 2.00 -7.83
CA THR A 186 -7.42 2.26 -8.33
C THR A 186 -7.40 3.17 -9.54
N ALA A 187 -6.42 4.07 -9.54
CA ALA A 187 -6.07 4.94 -10.65
C ALA A 187 -5.16 4.28 -11.68
N CYS A 188 -4.57 3.12 -11.37
CA CYS A 188 -3.51 2.47 -12.16
C CYS A 188 -3.86 2.30 -13.65
N HIS A 189 -5.10 1.89 -13.95
CA HIS A 189 -5.55 1.63 -15.32
C HIS A 189 -6.15 2.85 -16.03
N TYR A 190 -6.17 4.00 -15.35
CA TYR A 190 -6.86 5.20 -15.77
C TYR A 190 -5.88 6.37 -15.74
N PRO A 191 -5.09 6.58 -16.79
CA PRO A 191 -4.08 7.64 -16.78
C PRO A 191 -4.71 9.03 -16.83
N ARG A 192 -4.24 9.95 -15.97
CA ARG A 192 -4.62 11.37 -16.00
C ARG A 192 -4.14 12.00 -17.32
N ARG A 193 -4.94 12.90 -17.90
CA ARG A 193 -4.54 13.76 -19.03
C ARG A 193 -3.34 14.62 -18.65
N ASN A 194 -2.33 14.68 -19.50
CA ASN A 194 -1.41 15.82 -19.52
C ASN A 194 -1.79 16.75 -20.68
N ASN A 195 -2.41 17.90 -20.38
CA ASN A 195 -2.88 18.88 -21.35
C ASN A 195 -1.75 19.77 -21.92
N LEU A 196 -0.61 19.20 -22.31
CA LEU A 196 0.45 19.94 -23.03
C LEU A 196 0.38 19.77 -24.56
N ALA A 197 -0.49 18.88 -25.06
CA ALA A 197 -0.72 18.69 -26.48
C ALA A 197 -2.17 18.99 -26.88
N ALA A 198 -2.78 20.03 -26.29
CA ALA A 198 -3.81 20.73 -27.05
C ALA A 198 -3.10 21.27 -28.29
N HIS A 199 -3.35 20.64 -29.44
CA HIS A 199 -3.09 21.22 -30.75
C HIS A 199 -3.65 22.64 -30.71
N VAL A 200 -2.78 23.63 -30.50
CA VAL A 200 -3.08 25.01 -30.87
C VAL A 200 -3.02 24.96 -32.40
N PRO A 201 -4.15 25.03 -33.11
CA PRO A 201 -4.07 25.14 -34.57
C PRO A 201 -3.21 26.37 -34.88
N PRO A 202 -2.32 26.32 -35.88
CA PRO A 202 -1.55 27.48 -36.25
C PRO A 202 -2.51 28.64 -36.50
N LEU A 203 -2.27 29.76 -35.84
CA LEU A 203 -3.02 30.99 -36.08
C LEU A 203 -2.91 31.34 -37.58
N PRO A 204 -3.99 31.80 -38.22
CA PRO A 204 -3.99 32.16 -39.63
C PRO A 204 -3.02 33.31 -39.95
#